data_AF-A0A832MHI4-F1
#
_entry.id   AF-A0A832MHI4-F1
#
_cell.length_a   1.000
_cell.length_b   1.000
_cell.length_c   1.000
_cell.angle_alpha   90.00
_cell.angle_beta   90.00
_cell.angle_gamma   90.00
#
_symmetry.space_group_name_H-M   'P 1'
#
loop_
_entity.id
_entity.type
_entity.pdbx_description
1 polymer ?
#
loop_
_entity_poly.entity_id
_entity_poly.type
_entity_poly.pdbx_seq_one_letter_code
_entity_poly.pdbx_strand_id
1 'polypeptide(L)' 'TNYAITRFTKNMLFDEKMGGTIHMALGNAYPESGGLNKSAIHWDILKDMKKGGEIYADGKLFYKNGKFLI' A
#
# COMPACT_ATOMS: atom_id res chain seq x y z
N THR A 1 -0.25 8.14 6.72
CA THR A 1 -1.45 7.28 6.69
C THR A 1 -2.58 7.96 7.44
N ASN A 2 -3.83 7.88 6.99
CA ASN A 2 -4.98 8.57 7.60
C ASN A 2 -5.97 7.58 8.24
N TYR A 3 -6.00 7.52 9.58
CA TYR A 3 -6.89 6.63 10.33
C TYR A 3 -8.33 7.15 10.47
N ALA A 4 -8.62 8.39 10.07
CA ALA A 4 -9.97 8.93 10.07
C ALA A 4 -10.83 8.40 8.91
N ILE A 5 -10.20 7.84 7.87
CA ILE A 5 -10.90 7.12 6.81
C ILE A 5 -11.21 5.70 7.33
N THR A 6 -12.46 5.46 7.69
CA THR A 6 -12.88 4.19 8.34
C THR A 6 -13.72 3.29 7.46
N ARG A 7 -14.10 3.77 6.27
CA ARG A 7 -14.88 3.02 5.28
C ARG A 7 -14.22 3.08 3.91
N PHE A 8 -14.29 1.98 3.16
CA PHE A 8 -13.88 1.98 1.75
C PHE A 8 -14.83 2.83 0.94
N THR A 9 -14.28 3.80 0.21
CA THR A 9 -15.00 4.69 -0.70
C THR A 9 -15.13 4.10 -2.10
N LYS A 10 -14.37 3.04 -2.40
CA LYS A 10 -14.19 2.48 -3.76
C LYS A 10 -13.56 3.47 -4.73
N ASN A 11 -12.82 4.44 -4.19
CA ASN A 11 -12.03 5.38 -4.96
C ASN A 11 -10.58 5.25 -4.51
N MET A 12 -9.71 4.85 -5.44
CA MET A 12 -8.31 4.55 -5.15
C MET A 12 -7.60 5.74 -4.49
N LEU A 13 -7.87 6.97 -4.93
CA LEU A 13 -7.23 8.19 -4.42
C LEU A 13 -7.39 8.34 -2.89
N PHE A 14 -8.56 7.94 -2.36
CA PHE A 14 -8.85 8.04 -0.93
C PHE A 14 -8.49 6.76 -0.20
N ASP A 15 -8.84 5.61 -0.77
CA ASP A 15 -8.69 4.32 -0.10
C ASP A 15 -7.22 3.93 0.06
N GLU A 16 -6.35 4.36 -0.87
CA GLU A 16 -4.89 4.19 -0.79
C GLU A 16 -4.27 4.90 0.42
N LYS A 17 -4.88 6.00 0.88
CA LYS A 17 -4.38 6.79 2.02
C LYS A 17 -4.93 6.31 3.37
N MET A 18 -5.80 5.31 3.38
CA MET A 18 -6.44 4.77 4.59
C MET A 18 -5.42 4.18 5.58
N GLY A 19 -5.60 4.48 6.87
CA GLY A 19 -4.85 3.86 7.96
C GLY A 19 -5.01 2.34 7.98
N GLY A 20 -3.90 1.61 7.99
CA GLY A 20 -3.89 0.15 8.09
C GLY A 20 -4.06 -0.61 6.77
N THR A 21 -4.02 0.09 5.63
CA THR A 21 -3.97 -0.52 4.30
C THR A 21 -2.58 -0.36 3.69
N ILE A 22 -2.28 -1.19 2.68
CA ILE A 22 -1.18 -0.98 1.76
C ILE A 22 -1.69 -0.99 0.34
N HIS A 23 -0.96 -0.34 -0.57
CA HIS A 23 -1.15 -0.50 -2.00
C HIS A 23 0.11 -1.05 -2.65
N MET A 24 -0.05 -1.72 -3.78
CA MET A 24 1.03 -2.10 -4.68
C MET A 24 0.57 -1.84 -6.11
N ALA A 25 1.39 -1.12 -6.87
CA ALA A 25 1.12 -0.85 -8.27
C ALA A 25 1.83 -1.87 -9.17
N LEU A 26 1.10 -2.44 -10.13
CA LEU A 26 1.67 -3.26 -11.20
C LEU A 26 1.81 -2.41 -12.48
N GLY A 27 2.93 -2.59 -13.18
CA GLY A 27 3.20 -1.92 -14.44
C GLY A 27 4.07 -0.68 -14.32
N ASN A 28 3.69 0.39 -15.01
CA ASN A 28 4.55 1.52 -15.32
C ASN A 28 5.01 2.22 -14.05
N ALA A 29 6.32 2.28 -13.85
CA ALA A 29 6.90 3.02 -12.75
C ALA A 29 7.05 4.50 -13.10
N TYR A 30 6.92 5.36 -12.10
CA TYR A 30 7.22 6.78 -12.21
C TYR A 30 8.75 6.98 -12.30
N PRO A 31 9.29 7.60 -13.37
CA PRO A 31 10.73 7.78 -13.54
C PRO A 31 11.40 8.53 -12.38
N GLU A 32 10.71 9.49 -11.79
CA GLU A 32 11.15 10.25 -10.60
C GLU A 32 11.32 9.38 -9.35
N SER A 33 10.68 8.21 -9.30
CA SER A 33 10.83 7.23 -8.21
C SER A 33 12.02 6.27 -8.44
N GLY A 34 12.80 6.45 -9.51
CA GLY A 34 13.91 5.56 -9.88
C GLY A 34 13.47 4.19 -10.41
N GLY A 35 12.18 4.00 -10.67
CA GLY A 35 11.67 2.73 -11.19
C GLY A 35 11.98 2.54 -12.67
N LEU A 36 12.35 1.31 -13.04
CA LEU A 36 12.76 0.96 -14.41
C LEU A 36 11.64 0.30 -15.22
N ASN A 37 10.52 -0.06 -14.58
CA ASN A 37 9.46 -0.82 -15.22
C ASN A 37 8.67 0.06 -16.19
N LYS A 38 8.69 -0.27 -17.48
CA LYS A 38 7.95 0.44 -18.53
C LYS A 38 6.77 -0.44 -18.96
N SER A 39 5.56 0.10 -18.88
CA SER A 39 4.35 -0.63 -19.24
C SER A 39 3.26 0.32 -19.72
N ALA A 40 2.27 -0.21 -20.46
CA ALA A 40 1.09 0.55 -20.87
C ALA A 40 0.07 0.74 -19.73
N ILE A 41 0.19 -0.03 -18.64
CA ILE A 41 -0.71 0.04 -17.50
C ILE A 41 0.03 0.50 -16.25
N HIS A 42 -0.67 1.19 -15.36
CA HIS A 42 -0.31 1.40 -13.96
C HIS A 42 -1.54 1.01 -13.15
N TRP A 43 -1.49 -0.12 -12.46
CA TRP A 43 -2.65 -0.69 -11.78
C TRP A 43 -2.38 -0.79 -10.29
N ASP A 44 -3.10 0.03 -9.51
CA ASP A 44 -3.08 0.00 -8.06
C ASP A 44 -3.95 -1.14 -7.48
N ILE A 45 -3.34 -1.97 -6.64
CA ILE A 45 -4.00 -3.01 -5.88
C ILE A 45 -3.93 -2.63 -4.41
N LEU A 46 -5.09 -2.56 -3.75
CA LEU A 46 -5.21 -2.20 -2.34
C LEU A 46 -5.45 -3.45 -1.48
N LYS A 47 -4.82 -3.48 -0.29
CA LYS A 47 -5.02 -4.54 0.69
C LYS A 47 -5.23 -3.98 2.09
N ASP A 48 -6.30 -4.42 2.76
CA ASP A 48 -6.49 -4.25 4.20
C ASP A 48 -5.58 -5.20 4.97
N MET A 49 -4.76 -4.65 5.87
CA MET A 49 -3.77 -5.37 6.66
C MET A 49 -4.16 -5.53 8.13
N LYS A 50 -5.32 -4.98 8.56
CA LYS A 50 -5.73 -4.95 9.98
C LYS A 50 -5.98 -6.33 10.58
N LYS A 51 -6.27 -7.34 9.75
CA LYS A 51 -6.61 -8.71 10.17
C LYS A 51 -5.49 -9.68 9.81
N GLY A 52 -4.43 -9.71 10.62
CA GLY A 52 -3.33 -10.67 10.47
C GLY A 52 -2.32 -10.33 9.37
N GLY A 53 -2.37 -9.12 8.79
CA GLY A 53 -1.41 -8.69 7.78
C GLY A 53 -0.03 -8.44 8.38
N GLU A 54 1.01 -8.94 7.73
CA GLU A 54 2.40 -8.80 8.13
C GLU A 54 3.26 -8.35 6.94
N ILE A 55 4.22 -7.46 7.21
CA ILE A 55 5.23 -7.06 6.22
C ILE A 55 6.59 -7.24 6.86
N TYR A 56 7.47 -7.91 6.12
CA TYR A 56 8.85 -8.14 6.48
C TYR A 56 9.74 -7.29 5.58
N ALA A 57 10.70 -6.59 6.17
CA ALA A 57 11.76 -5.87 5.48
C ALA A 57 13.10 -6.43 5.96
N ASP A 58 13.95 -6.88 5.03
CA ASP A 58 15.24 -7.52 5.32
C ASP A 58 15.13 -8.66 6.35
N GLY A 59 14.09 -9.48 6.20
CA GLY A 59 13.79 -10.62 7.10
C GLY A 59 13.25 -10.23 8.47
N LYS A 60 13.07 -8.94 8.79
CA LYS A 60 12.54 -8.47 10.07
C LYS A 60 11.07 -8.07 9.94
N LEU A 61 10.26 -8.49 10.90
CA LEU A 61 8.87 -8.06 10.99
C LEU A 61 8.84 -6.54 11.23
N PHE A 62 8.35 -5.80 10.24
CA PHE A 62 8.39 -4.34 10.18
C PHE A 62 7.00 -3.70 10.36
N TYR A 63 5.96 -4.45 9.98
CA TYR A 63 4.56 -4.03 10.03
C TYR A 63 3.67 -5.20 10.40
N LYS A 64 2.70 -5.00 11.29
CA LYS A 64 1.74 -6.03 11.70
C LYS A 64 0.37 -5.44 12.03
N ASN A 65 -0.69 -6.11 11.61
CA ASN A 65 -2.08 -5.76 11.92
C ASN A 65 -2.43 -4.28 11.61
N GLY A 66 -1.95 -3.77 10.47
CA GLY A 66 -2.24 -2.41 10.05
C GLY A 66 -1.37 -1.33 10.71
N LYS A 67 -0.29 -1.69 11.42
CA LYS A 67 0.58 -0.76 12.15
C LYS A 67 2.07 -1.05 11.91
N PHE A 68 2.89 0.00 11.87
CA PHE A 68 4.35 -0.11 11.92
C PHE A 68 4.79 -0.50 13.34
N LEU A 69 5.90 -1.25 13.45
CA LEU A 69 6.44 -1.74 14.73
C LEU A 69 7.67 -0.98 15.24
N ILE A 70 8.03 0.14 14.58
CA ILE A 70 9.20 0.97 14.89
C ILE A 70 8.73 2.33 15.39
#